data_AF-B2BDZ3-F1
#
_entry.id   AF-B2BDZ3-F1
#
_cell.length_a   1.000
_cell.length_b   1.000
_cell.length_c   1.000
_cell.angle_alpha   90.00
_cell.angle_beta   90.00
_cell.angle_gamma   90.00
#
_symmetry.space_group_name_H-M   'P 1'
#
loop_
_entity.id
_entity.type
_entity.pdbx_description
1 polymer ?
#
loop_
_entity_poly.entity_id
_entity_poly.type
_entity_poly.pdbx_seq_one_letter_code
_entity_poly.pdbx_strand_id
1 'polypeptide(L)'
;MKEKIPFYNEKEFNEMMKKTKKGTFSGWYIINPENKSVEFSGNFNRQFKLNKPVIPVNTEYVTRKEFNEYKDSNDQRLIKIETTLAAQGEQIRIQGEQIRELQVEQKAQRQEFNARMDRLENLLVESIESTNKRFDSIEGRLDSMDSRLDSMENRLDSIEGCLDSVEGRLDSMENRLDSMETRLDKIDPPK
;
A
#
# COMPACT_ATOMS: atom_id res chain seq x y z
N MET A 1 22.39 14.07 61.12
CA MET A 1 21.72 15.38 60.98
C MET A 1 22.69 16.33 60.30
N LYS A 2 22.31 16.93 59.16
CA LYS A 2 23.06 18.06 58.58
C LYS A 2 22.42 19.32 59.15
N GLU A 3 23.06 19.95 60.13
CA GLU A 3 22.62 21.25 60.64
C GLU A 3 23.40 22.35 59.93
N LYS A 4 22.69 23.28 59.29
CA LYS A 4 23.29 24.46 58.68
C LYS A 4 23.18 25.59 59.69
N ILE A 5 24.28 25.96 60.34
CA ILE A 5 24.31 27.14 61.21
C ILE A 5 24.81 28.30 60.35
N PRO A 6 24.02 29.37 60.16
CA PRO A 6 24.49 30.54 59.44
C PRO A 6 25.53 31.28 60.30
N PHE A 7 26.73 31.47 59.75
CA PHE A 7 27.79 32.31 60.31
C PHE A 7 28.15 33.37 59.27
N TYR A 8 28.44 34.60 59.68
CA TYR A 8 28.54 35.71 58.73
C TYR A 8 29.91 35.82 58.03
N ASN A 9 30.96 35.17 58.53
CA ASN A 9 32.26 35.05 57.88
C ASN A 9 33.16 33.99 58.54
N GLU A 10 34.18 33.52 57.81
CA GLU A 10 35.19 32.55 58.26
C GLU A 10 35.92 32.97 59.54
N LYS A 11 36.11 34.29 59.74
CA LYS A 11 36.80 34.85 60.90
C LYS A 11 36.01 34.65 62.20
N GLU A 12 34.70 34.87 62.18
CA GLU A 12 33.79 34.65 63.31
C GLU A 12 33.67 33.17 63.68
N PHE A 13 33.58 32.27 62.68
CA PHE A 13 33.55 30.83 62.93
C PHE A 13 34.87 30.36 63.58
N ASN A 14 36.02 30.82 63.06
CA ASN A 14 37.33 30.49 63.61
C ASN A 14 37.54 31.09 65.02
N GLU A 15 37.03 32.28 65.31
CA GLU A 15 37.04 32.84 66.67
C GLU A 15 36.15 32.06 67.63
N MET A 16 34.97 31.60 67.19
CA MET A 16 34.10 30.73 67.98
C MET A 16 34.77 29.37 68.26
N MET A 17 35.41 28.78 67.26
CA MET A 17 36.19 27.54 67.41
C MET A 17 37.42 27.70 68.31
N LYS A 18 38.00 28.89 68.38
CA LYS A 18 39.09 29.22 69.34
C LYS A 18 38.59 29.43 70.76
N LYS A 19 37.40 30.01 70.94
CA LYS A 19 36.75 30.23 72.25
C LYS A 19 36.18 28.95 72.86
N THR A 20 35.98 27.91 72.05
CA THR A 20 35.50 26.61 72.49
C THR A 20 36.68 25.75 72.99
N LYS A 21 36.56 25.19 74.19
CA LYS A 21 37.60 24.29 74.73
C LYS A 21 37.78 23.09 73.79
N LYS A 22 39.03 22.64 73.62
CA LYS A 22 39.41 21.44 72.84
C LYS A 22 38.48 20.27 73.18
N GLY A 23 37.76 19.72 72.19
CA GLY A 23 36.89 18.54 72.33
C GLY A 23 35.36 18.78 72.29
N THR A 24 34.89 19.94 71.85
CA THR A 24 33.45 20.30 71.84
C THR A 24 32.71 20.06 70.52
N PHE A 25 33.46 19.88 69.42
CA PHE A 25 32.95 19.45 68.12
C PHE A 25 33.72 18.21 67.66
N SER A 26 32.99 17.18 67.23
CA SER A 26 33.56 15.99 66.58
C SER A 26 32.92 15.86 65.20
N GLY A 27 33.71 16.00 64.14
CA GLY A 27 33.19 16.00 62.77
C GLY A 27 34.04 16.81 61.80
N TRP A 28 33.52 17.02 60.60
CA TRP A 28 34.13 17.87 59.57
C TRP A 28 33.27 19.10 59.28
N TYR A 29 33.91 20.17 58.83
CA TYR A 29 33.23 21.36 58.34
C TYR A 29 33.87 21.85 57.03
N ILE A 30 33.05 22.49 56.20
CA ILE A 30 33.42 23.08 54.92
C ILE A 30 32.97 24.54 54.97
N ILE A 31 33.90 25.45 54.72
CA ILE A 31 33.62 26.88 54.60
C ILE A 31 33.39 27.18 53.12
N ASN A 32 32.24 27.75 52.80
CA ASN A 32 31.89 28.21 51.47
C ASN A 32 32.07 29.74 51.42
N PRO A 33 33.20 30.24 50.89
CA PRO A 33 33.49 31.67 50.87
C PRO A 33 32.51 32.46 49.97
N GLU A 34 31.98 31.86 48.90
CA GLU A 34 31.08 32.52 47.95
C GLU A 34 29.73 32.93 48.55
N ASN A 35 29.14 32.08 49.39
CA ASN A 35 27.86 32.35 50.04
C ASN A 35 28.00 32.64 51.55
N LYS A 36 29.24 32.85 52.02
CA LYS A 36 29.59 33.11 53.43
C LYS A 36 28.89 32.13 54.38
N SER A 37 28.96 30.83 54.10
CA SER A 37 28.33 29.81 54.96
C SER A 37 29.31 28.73 55.37
N VAL A 38 29.03 28.06 56.48
CA VAL A 38 29.78 26.89 56.93
C VAL A 38 28.81 25.72 57.01
N GLU A 39 29.13 24.65 56.29
CA GLU A 39 28.42 23.38 56.38
C GLU A 39 29.25 22.43 57.24
N PHE A 40 28.64 21.77 58.21
CA PHE A 40 29.35 20.81 59.04
C PHE A 40 28.55 19.53 59.22
N SER A 41 29.27 18.45 59.49
CA SER A 41 28.70 17.18 59.92
C SER A 41 29.46 16.71 61.14
N GLY A 42 28.75 16.55 62.25
CA GLY A 42 29.37 16.19 63.51
C GLY A 42 28.42 16.30 64.70
N ASN A 43 28.90 15.86 65.86
CA ASN A 43 28.19 16.03 67.12
C ASN A 43 28.75 17.24 67.87
N PHE A 44 27.88 18.20 68.19
CA PHE A 44 28.15 19.29 69.13
C PHE A 44 27.71 18.90 70.53
N ASN A 45 28.59 19.04 71.50
CA ASN A 45 28.23 18.80 72.89
C ASN A 45 27.34 19.96 73.40
N ARG A 46 26.04 19.69 73.63
CA ARG A 46 24.96 20.68 73.86
C ARG A 46 25.07 21.53 75.15
N GLN A 47 26.25 21.67 75.75
CA GLN A 47 26.44 22.48 76.96
C GLN A 47 26.57 23.99 76.69
N PHE A 48 26.64 24.42 75.43
CA PHE A 48 26.57 25.85 75.09
C PHE A 48 25.18 26.20 74.56
N LYS A 49 24.44 27.01 75.32
CA LYS A 49 23.33 27.80 74.77
C LYS A 49 23.94 28.82 73.81
N LEU A 50 23.94 28.51 72.51
CA LEU A 50 24.13 29.53 71.49
C LEU A 50 23.01 30.56 71.70
N ASN A 51 23.35 31.78 72.13
CA ASN A 51 22.47 32.93 71.95
C ASN A 51 22.40 33.19 70.45
N LYS A 52 21.53 32.43 69.76
CA LYS A 52 21.33 32.53 68.31
C LYS A 52 20.65 33.87 68.03
N PRO A 53 21.24 34.80 67.27
CA PRO A 53 20.39 35.65 66.45
C PRO A 53 19.62 34.72 65.51
N VAL A 54 18.29 34.69 65.64
CA VAL A 54 17.42 34.00 64.69
C VAL A 54 17.51 34.78 63.39
N ILE A 55 18.39 34.35 62.49
CA ILE A 55 18.38 34.83 61.12
C ILE A 55 17.22 34.10 60.44
N PRO A 56 16.17 34.81 59.97
CA PRO A 56 15.09 34.17 59.24
C PRO A 56 15.64 33.70 57.90
N VAL A 57 16.07 32.45 57.83
CA VAL A 57 16.18 31.76 56.54
C VAL A 57 14.74 31.44 56.15
N ASN A 58 14.24 32.04 55.07
CA ASN A 58 12.89 31.77 54.58
C ASN A 58 12.84 30.37 53.97
N THR A 59 12.93 29.34 54.80
CA THR A 59 12.77 27.93 54.43
C THR A 59 11.37 27.51 54.80
N GLU A 60 10.50 27.41 53.80
CA GLU A 60 9.19 26.78 53.96
C GLU A 60 9.39 25.27 54.06
N TYR A 61 8.84 24.65 55.10
CA TYR A 61 8.86 23.20 55.30
C TYR A 61 7.49 22.63 54.92
N VAL A 62 7.49 21.56 54.12
CA VAL A 62 6.25 20.83 53.77
C VAL A 62 5.80 20.00 54.97
N THR A 63 4.51 20.06 55.29
CA THR A 63 3.93 19.24 56.35
C THR A 63 3.84 17.77 55.92
N ARG A 64 3.82 16.86 56.90
CA ARG A 64 3.62 15.43 56.62
C ARG A 64 2.31 15.14 55.87
N LYS A 65 1.27 15.94 56.13
CA LYS A 65 -0.04 15.84 55.47
C LYS A 65 0.07 16.20 53.99
N GLU A 66 0.64 17.36 53.66
CA GLU A 66 0.83 17.80 52.28
C GLU A 66 1.72 16.83 51.48
N PHE A 67 2.78 16.28 52.11
CA PHE A 67 3.61 15.26 51.47
C PHE A 67 2.82 13.97 51.16
N ASN A 68 1.99 13.50 52.09
CA ASN A 68 1.19 12.30 51.89
C ASN A 68 0.11 12.53 50.82
N GLU A 69 -0.56 13.68 50.81
CA GLU A 69 -1.54 14.04 49.78
C GLU A 69 -0.90 14.10 48.38
N TYR A 70 0.29 14.70 48.27
CA TYR A 70 1.06 14.70 47.03
C TYR A 70 1.44 13.29 46.58
N LYS A 71 1.91 12.45 47.52
CA LYS A 71 2.26 11.05 47.25
C LYS A 71 1.05 10.28 46.73
N ASP A 72 -0.09 10.34 47.43
CA ASP A 72 -1.31 9.61 47.04
C ASP A 72 -1.83 10.09 45.68
N SER A 73 -1.76 11.40 45.41
CA SER A 73 -2.12 11.95 44.09
C SER A 73 -1.20 11.42 42.98
N ASN A 74 0.11 11.35 43.23
CA ASN A 74 1.05 10.78 42.26
C ASN A 74 0.85 9.27 42.07
N ASP A 75 0.58 8.53 43.12
CA ASP A 75 0.30 7.09 43.06
C ASP A 75 -0.98 6.85 42.21
N GLN A 76 -2.02 7.67 42.38
CA GLN A 76 -3.21 7.64 41.52
C GLN A 76 -2.91 7.97 40.05
N ARG A 77 -2.05 8.97 39.79
CA ARG A 77 -1.62 9.31 38.42
C ARG A 77 -0.84 8.17 37.77
N LEU A 78 0.04 7.51 38.51
CA LEU A 78 0.80 6.35 38.04
C LEU A 78 -0.12 5.19 37.67
N ILE A 79 -1.06 4.83 38.54
CA ILE A 79 -2.06 3.79 38.25
C ILE A 79 -2.86 4.12 36.99
N LYS A 80 -3.28 5.37 36.81
CA LYS A 80 -4.01 5.80 35.61
C LYS A 80 -3.16 5.66 34.34
N ILE A 81 -1.86 5.99 34.42
CA ILE A 81 -0.93 5.84 33.30
C ILE A 81 -0.74 4.35 32.95
N GLU A 82 -0.44 3.52 33.95
CA GLU A 82 -0.22 2.08 33.77
C GLU A 82 -1.44 1.38 33.15
N THR A 83 -2.64 1.67 33.66
CA THR A 83 -3.88 1.10 33.12
C THR A 83 -4.17 1.57 31.70
N THR A 84 -3.93 2.85 31.40
CA THR A 84 -4.10 3.39 30.04
C THR A 84 -3.11 2.78 29.05
N LEU A 85 -1.84 2.62 29.47
CA LEU A 85 -0.80 2.00 28.64
C LEU A 85 -1.09 0.52 28.39
N ALA A 86 -1.56 -0.22 29.40
CA ALA A 86 -1.98 -1.60 29.22
C ALA A 86 -3.11 -1.72 28.19
N ALA A 87 -4.13 -0.86 28.29
CA ALA A 87 -5.23 -0.83 27.33
C ALA A 87 -4.76 -0.46 25.91
N GLN A 88 -3.86 0.52 25.77
CA GLN A 88 -3.28 0.89 24.48
C GLN A 88 -2.43 -0.22 23.87
N GLY A 89 -1.62 -0.92 24.68
CA GLY A 89 -0.84 -2.07 24.24
C GLY A 89 -1.72 -3.17 23.65
N GLU A 90 -2.87 -3.44 24.27
CA GLU A 90 -3.83 -4.41 23.77
C GLU A 90 -4.50 -3.95 22.46
N GLN A 91 -4.86 -2.67 22.35
CA GLN A 91 -5.39 -2.11 21.10
C GLN A 91 -4.37 -2.22 19.95
N ILE A 92 -3.10 -1.93 20.20
CA ILE A 92 -2.03 -2.07 19.19
C ILE A 92 -1.86 -3.53 18.77
N ARG A 93 -1.94 -4.47 19.73
CA ARG A 93 -1.87 -5.91 19.44
C ARG A 93 -2.99 -6.34 18.50
N ILE A 94 -4.23 -5.95 18.81
CA ILE A 94 -5.42 -6.25 18.00
C ILE A 94 -5.30 -5.63 16.60
N GLN A 95 -4.89 -4.36 16.51
CA GLN A 95 -4.67 -3.69 15.23
C GLN A 95 -3.59 -4.41 14.41
N GLY A 96 -2.51 -4.87 15.05
CA GLY A 96 -1.46 -5.66 14.41
C GLY A 96 -1.97 -6.99 13.86
N GLU A 97 -2.91 -7.65 14.54
CA GLU A 97 -3.56 -8.87 14.06
C GLU A 97 -4.46 -8.60 12.86
N GLN A 98 -5.32 -7.57 12.93
CA GLN A 98 -6.17 -7.15 11.82
C GLN A 98 -5.35 -6.81 10.56
N ILE A 99 -4.22 -6.12 10.71
CA ILE A 99 -3.33 -5.80 9.59
C ILE A 99 -2.76 -7.07 8.96
N ARG A 100 -2.36 -8.07 9.76
CA ARG A 100 -1.85 -9.35 9.23
C ARG A 100 -2.94 -10.10 8.47
N GLU A 101 -4.16 -10.14 9.00
CA GLU A 101 -5.30 -10.77 8.33
C GLU A 101 -5.59 -10.11 6.98
N LEU A 102 -5.66 -8.78 6.95
CA LEU A 102 -5.83 -8.01 5.71
C LEU A 102 -4.71 -8.27 4.69
N GLN A 103 -3.45 -8.40 5.15
CA GLN A 103 -2.32 -8.73 4.27
C GLN A 103 -2.44 -10.13 3.66
N VAL A 104 -2.90 -11.11 4.44
CA VAL A 104 -3.14 -12.48 3.96
C VAL A 104 -4.27 -12.50 2.94
N GLU A 105 -5.38 -11.82 3.25
CA GLU A 105 -6.54 -11.74 2.35
C GLU A 105 -6.19 -11.04 1.02
N GLN A 106 -5.49 -9.91 1.07
CA GLN A 106 -5.05 -9.22 -0.15
C GLN A 106 -4.11 -10.08 -1.00
N LYS A 107 -3.22 -10.84 -0.36
CA LYS A 107 -2.34 -11.78 -1.07
C LYS A 107 -3.13 -12.89 -1.75
N ALA A 108 -4.13 -13.46 -1.07
CA ALA A 108 -5.01 -14.48 -1.63
C ALA A 108 -5.83 -13.93 -2.81
N GLN A 109 -6.44 -12.75 -2.65
CA GLN A 109 -7.19 -12.09 -3.72
C GLN A 109 -6.31 -11.80 -4.95
N ARG A 110 -5.05 -11.38 -4.75
CA ARG A 110 -4.11 -11.17 -5.86
C ARG A 110 -3.78 -12.48 -6.59
N GLN A 111 -3.62 -13.58 -5.86
CA GLN A 111 -3.38 -14.89 -6.46
C GLN A 111 -4.59 -15.37 -7.27
N GLU A 112 -5.80 -15.20 -6.75
CA GLU A 112 -7.03 -15.52 -7.46
C GLU A 112 -7.22 -14.65 -8.71
N PHE A 113 -6.93 -13.35 -8.62
CA PHE A 113 -6.98 -12.44 -9.76
C PHE A 113 -6.02 -12.89 -10.86
N ASN A 114 -4.78 -13.22 -10.52
CA ASN A 114 -3.80 -13.73 -11.49
C ASN A 114 -4.28 -15.04 -12.13
N ALA A 115 -4.77 -15.99 -11.34
CA ALA A 115 -5.30 -17.25 -11.87
C ALA A 115 -6.52 -17.04 -12.79
N ARG A 116 -7.37 -16.04 -12.51
CA ARG A 116 -8.47 -15.65 -13.40
C ARG A 116 -7.95 -15.05 -14.69
N MET A 117 -6.91 -14.22 -14.64
CA MET A 117 -6.30 -13.63 -15.83
C MET A 117 -5.69 -14.70 -16.73
N ASP A 118 -4.95 -15.66 -16.17
CA ASP A 118 -4.37 -16.77 -16.93
C ASP A 118 -5.46 -17.59 -17.65
N ARG A 119 -6.60 -17.83 -16.98
CA ARG A 119 -7.74 -18.52 -17.59
C ARG A 119 -8.37 -17.70 -18.73
N LEU A 120 -8.50 -16.39 -18.56
CA LEU A 120 -9.04 -15.51 -19.59
C LEU A 120 -8.13 -15.45 -20.81
N GLU A 121 -6.81 -15.40 -20.61
CA GLU A 121 -5.83 -15.43 -21.68
C GLU A 121 -5.95 -16.72 -22.51
N ASN A 122 -5.99 -17.88 -21.84
CA ASN A 122 -6.16 -19.17 -22.52
C ASN A 122 -7.47 -19.24 -23.34
N LEU A 123 -8.59 -18.79 -22.77
CA LEU A 123 -9.89 -18.78 -23.47
C LEU A 123 -9.86 -17.86 -24.71
N LEU A 124 -9.18 -16.71 -24.61
CA LEU A 124 -9.04 -15.79 -25.74
C LEU A 124 -8.20 -16.41 -26.86
N VAL A 125 -7.09 -17.05 -26.52
CA VAL A 125 -6.24 -17.75 -27.49
C VAL A 125 -7.02 -18.87 -28.20
N GLU A 126 -7.70 -19.73 -27.44
CA GLU A 126 -8.52 -20.81 -28.01
C GLU A 126 -9.64 -20.29 -28.92
N SER A 127 -10.31 -19.20 -28.53
CA SER A 127 -11.37 -18.57 -29.33
C SER A 127 -10.84 -18.00 -30.65
N ILE A 128 -9.66 -17.34 -30.60
CA ILE A 128 -8.99 -16.81 -31.81
C ILE A 128 -8.57 -17.95 -32.72
N GLU A 129 -7.96 -19.02 -32.20
CA GLU A 129 -7.57 -20.18 -33.00
C GLU A 129 -8.78 -20.86 -33.66
N SER A 130 -9.88 -21.04 -32.93
CA SER A 130 -11.12 -21.59 -33.47
C SER A 130 -11.69 -20.71 -34.58
N THR A 131 -11.65 -19.38 -34.39
CA THR A 131 -12.08 -18.41 -35.40
C THR A 131 -11.21 -18.46 -36.65
N ASN A 132 -9.88 -18.53 -36.51
CA ASN A 132 -8.96 -18.66 -37.64
C ASN A 132 -9.23 -19.95 -38.44
N LYS A 133 -9.40 -21.10 -37.78
CA LYS A 133 -9.75 -22.35 -38.47
C LYS A 133 -11.05 -22.26 -39.27
N ARG A 134 -12.03 -21.50 -38.77
CA ARG A 134 -13.28 -21.25 -39.50
C ARG A 134 -13.04 -20.36 -40.73
N PHE A 135 -12.18 -19.36 -40.63
CA PHE A 135 -11.79 -18.54 -41.77
C PHE A 135 -11.03 -19.34 -42.83
N ASP A 136 -10.07 -20.17 -42.44
CA ASP A 136 -9.34 -21.06 -43.36
C ASP A 136 -10.31 -21.98 -44.13
N SER A 137 -11.32 -22.52 -43.43
CA SER A 137 -12.36 -23.34 -44.06
C SER A 137 -13.27 -22.54 -45.01
N ILE A 138 -13.53 -21.27 -44.72
CA ILE A 138 -14.30 -20.38 -45.61
C ILE A 138 -13.47 -20.07 -46.86
N GLU A 139 -12.19 -19.75 -46.70
CA GLU A 139 -11.26 -19.49 -47.81
C GLU A 139 -11.22 -20.68 -48.78
N GLY A 140 -11.00 -21.90 -48.28
CA GLY A 140 -11.01 -23.09 -49.14
C GLY A 140 -12.36 -23.38 -49.83
N ARG A 141 -13.48 -22.96 -49.23
CA ARG A 141 -14.79 -23.05 -49.90
C ARG A 141 -14.95 -22.00 -51.00
N LEU A 142 -14.40 -20.81 -50.81
CA LEU A 142 -14.41 -19.75 -51.82
C LEU A 142 -13.55 -20.17 -53.02
N ASP A 143 -12.34 -20.68 -52.79
CA ASP A 143 -11.48 -21.21 -53.86
C ASP A 143 -12.18 -22.30 -54.70
N SER A 144 -12.93 -23.19 -54.01
CA SER A 144 -13.72 -24.22 -54.68
C SER A 144 -14.92 -23.64 -55.45
N MET A 145 -15.51 -22.53 -54.99
CA MET A 145 -16.58 -21.84 -55.71
C MET A 145 -16.02 -21.15 -56.96
N ASP A 146 -14.88 -20.47 -56.85
CA ASP A 146 -14.22 -19.82 -57.99
C ASP A 146 -13.88 -20.85 -59.07
N SER A 147 -13.28 -21.99 -58.70
CA SER A 147 -12.98 -23.08 -59.64
C SER A 147 -14.24 -23.62 -60.36
N ARG A 148 -15.39 -23.65 -59.66
CA ARG A 148 -16.66 -24.08 -60.26
C ARG A 148 -17.24 -23.03 -61.19
N LEU A 149 -17.09 -21.74 -60.87
CA LEU A 149 -17.51 -20.64 -61.72
C LEU A 149 -16.69 -20.63 -63.01
N ASP A 150 -15.37 -20.79 -62.94
CA ASP A 150 -14.50 -20.92 -64.11
C ASP A 150 -14.92 -22.10 -65.00
N SER A 151 -15.25 -23.25 -64.39
CA SER A 151 -15.75 -24.40 -65.15
C SER A 151 -17.12 -24.14 -65.80
N MET A 152 -17.99 -23.36 -65.16
CA MET A 152 -19.27 -22.96 -65.73
C MET A 152 -19.09 -22.00 -66.90
N GLU A 153 -18.17 -21.03 -66.79
CA GLU A 153 -17.83 -20.09 -67.85
C GLU A 153 -17.34 -20.83 -69.11
N ASN A 154 -16.37 -21.74 -68.96
CA ASN A 154 -15.88 -22.58 -70.07
C ASN A 154 -16.99 -23.40 -70.76
N ARG A 155 -17.98 -23.87 -69.98
CA ARG A 155 -19.13 -24.61 -70.52
C ARG A 155 -20.10 -23.70 -71.27
N LEU A 156 -20.29 -22.46 -70.81
CA LEU A 156 -21.11 -21.47 -71.49
C LEU A 156 -20.47 -21.07 -72.81
N ASP A 157 -19.16 -20.83 -72.85
CA ASP A 157 -18.41 -20.56 -74.10
C ASP A 157 -18.56 -21.71 -75.11
N SER A 158 -18.51 -22.96 -74.62
CA SER A 158 -18.71 -24.15 -75.47
C SER A 158 -20.14 -24.25 -76.02
N ILE A 159 -21.15 -23.83 -75.25
CA ILE A 159 -22.55 -23.78 -75.70
C ILE A 159 -22.73 -22.67 -76.73
N GLU A 160 -22.15 -21.50 -76.51
CA GLU A 160 -22.18 -20.38 -77.45
C GLU A 160 -21.61 -20.79 -78.81
N GLY A 161 -20.42 -21.39 -78.86
CA GLY A 161 -19.86 -21.89 -80.11
C GLY A 161 -20.68 -23.00 -80.80
N CYS A 162 -21.41 -23.82 -80.03
CA CYS A 162 -22.34 -24.80 -80.60
C CYS A 162 -23.56 -24.12 -81.24
N LEU A 163 -24.10 -23.09 -80.58
CA LEU A 163 -25.21 -22.29 -81.10
C LEU A 163 -24.81 -21.58 -82.38
N ASP A 164 -23.63 -20.96 -82.44
CA ASP A 164 -23.10 -20.34 -83.66
C ASP A 164 -23.00 -21.36 -84.81
N SER A 165 -22.55 -22.57 -84.52
CA SER A 165 -22.48 -23.64 -85.53
C SER A 165 -23.85 -24.10 -85.99
N VAL A 166 -24.87 -24.10 -85.13
CA VAL A 166 -26.25 -24.43 -85.49
C VAL A 166 -26.85 -23.33 -86.35
N GLU A 167 -26.64 -22.06 -85.99
CA GLU A 167 -27.08 -20.89 -86.76
C GLU A 167 -26.52 -20.93 -88.18
N GLY A 168 -25.20 -21.13 -88.35
CA GLY A 168 -24.61 -21.24 -89.68
C GLY A 168 -25.12 -22.44 -90.52
N ARG A 169 -25.54 -23.54 -89.87
CA ARG A 169 -26.18 -24.66 -90.58
C ARG A 169 -27.61 -24.33 -91.01
N LEU A 170 -28.36 -23.58 -90.21
CA LEU A 170 -29.70 -23.11 -90.54
C LEU A 170 -29.65 -22.13 -91.72
N ASP A 171 -28.72 -21.17 -91.71
CA ASP A 171 -28.48 -20.25 -92.83
C ASP A 171 -28.18 -21.01 -94.13
N SER A 172 -27.33 -22.04 -94.07
CA SER A 172 -27.03 -22.87 -95.23
C SER A 172 -28.25 -23.66 -95.72
N MET A 173 -29.11 -24.12 -94.83
CA MET A 173 -30.36 -24.79 -95.20
C MET A 173 -31.34 -23.83 -95.85
N GLU A 174 -31.49 -22.61 -95.33
CA GLU A 174 -32.37 -21.58 -95.90
C GLU A 174 -31.95 -21.24 -97.33
N ASN A 175 -30.66 -20.96 -97.57
CA ASN A 175 -30.12 -20.73 -98.91
C ASN A 175 -30.40 -21.89 -99.90
N ARG A 176 -30.36 -23.14 -99.42
CA ARG A 176 -30.68 -24.32 -100.23
C ARG A 176 -32.16 -24.42 -100.54
N LEU A 177 -33.03 -24.07 -99.60
CA LEU A 177 -34.48 -24.04 -99.78
C LEU A 177 -34.87 -22.95 -100.80
N ASP A 178 -34.32 -21.73 -100.69
CA ASP A 178 -34.53 -20.65 -101.67
C ASP A 178 -34.11 -21.07 -103.08
N SER A 179 -32.98 -21.78 -103.18
CA SER A 179 -32.49 -22.33 -104.44
C SER A 179 -33.41 -23.41 -105.02
N MET A 180 -34.04 -24.23 -104.16
CA MET A 180 -35.01 -25.24 -104.58
C MET A 180 -36.33 -24.61 -105.00
N GLU A 181 -36.81 -23.60 -104.28
CA GLU A 181 -38.00 -22.81 -104.63
C GLU A 181 -37.83 -22.13 -106.00
N THR A 182 -36.71 -21.44 -106.22
CA THR A 182 -36.35 -20.84 -107.52
C THR A 182 -36.33 -21.87 -108.66
N ARG A 183 -35.95 -23.12 -108.38
CA ARG A 183 -35.95 -24.20 -109.38
C ARG A 183 -37.36 -24.75 -109.63
N LEU A 184 -38.20 -24.82 -108.61
CA LEU A 184 -39.60 -25.25 -108.72
C LEU A 184 -40.41 -24.24 -109.53
N ASP A 185 -40.25 -22.94 -109.28
CA ASP A 185 -40.90 -21.87 -110.06
C ASP A 185 -40.58 -21.94 -111.55
N LYS A 186 -39.39 -22.44 -111.92
CA LYS A 186 -39.00 -22.64 -113.32
C LYS A 186 -39.69 -23.85 -113.98
N ILE A 187 -40.14 -24.83 -113.19
CA ILE A 187 -40.78 -26.06 -113.67
C ILE A 187 -42.30 -25.91 -113.68
N ASP A 188 -42.87 -25.21 -112.70
CA ASP A 188 -44.31 -24.98 -112.55
C ASP A 188 -44.56 -23.49 -112.27
N PRO A 189 -44.52 -22.63 -113.30
CA PRO A 189 -44.66 -21.20 -113.12
C PRO A 189 -46.07 -20.87 -112.59
N PRO A 190 -46.19 -19.95 -111.62
CA PRO A 190 -47.48 -19.57 -111.08
C PRO A 190 -48.41 -19.06 -112.20
N LYS A 191 -49.65 -19.53 -112.21
CA LYS A 191 -50.69 -19.17 -113.18
C LYS A 191 -51.11 -17.71 -113.11
#